data_AF-A0A9X0TUK4-F1
#
_entry.id   AF-A0A9X0TUK4-F1
#
_cell.length_a   1.000
_cell.length_b   1.000
_cell.length_c   1.000
_cell.angle_alpha   90.00
_cell.angle_beta   90.00
_cell.angle_gamma   90.00
#
_symmetry.space_group_name_H-M   'P 1'
#
loop_
_entity.id
_entity.type
_entity.pdbx_description
1 polymer ?
#
loop_
_entity_poly.entity_id
_entity_poly.type
_entity_poly.pdbx_seq_one_letter_code
_entity_poly.pdbx_strand_id
1 'polypeptide(L)'
;MAKNIFTEFPTYPVEQLSGIFINGISPESMTHDFEAKRVQHKQFKQMIRDDGNGLVFCVATLAKRPKYRFRVGQEIDVVNPYNFNCIGDARAVCVGTTPYYIKGMRFIGYLMQYI
;
A
#
# COMPACT_ATOMS: atom_id res chain seq x y z
N MET A 1 -3.48 22.22 0.04
CA MET A 1 -3.92 20.80 -0.02
C MET A 1 -2.98 20.00 0.85
N ALA A 2 -3.49 19.21 1.80
CA ALA A 2 -2.65 18.27 2.53
C ALA A 2 -2.01 17.32 1.50
N LYS A 3 -0.68 17.20 1.52
CA LYS A 3 0.00 16.21 0.70
C LYS A 3 -0.50 14.82 1.12
N ASN A 4 -0.77 13.98 0.13
CA ASN A 4 -1.38 12.69 0.34
C ASN A 4 -0.30 11.61 0.19
N ILE A 5 -0.13 10.78 1.22
CA ILE A 5 0.85 9.67 1.24
C ILE A 5 0.74 8.76 0.01
N PHE A 6 -0.44 8.61 -0.59
CA PHE A 6 -0.67 7.81 -1.79
C PHE A 6 -0.17 8.47 -3.09
N THR A 7 0.30 9.71 -3.02
CA THR A 7 0.83 10.50 -4.15
C THR A 7 2.24 11.04 -3.92
N GLU A 8 2.77 10.90 -2.70
CA GLU A 8 4.07 11.40 -2.31
C GLU A 8 5.22 10.43 -2.64
N PHE A 9 4.91 9.13 -2.72
CA PHE A 9 5.90 8.08 -2.93
C PHE A 9 5.85 7.56 -4.37
N PRO A 10 7.02 7.23 -4.95
CA PRO A 10 7.08 6.63 -6.28
C PRO A 10 6.27 5.32 -6.34
N THR A 11 5.59 5.11 -7.46
CA THR A 11 4.76 3.93 -7.72
C THR A 11 5.33 3.08 -8.83
N TYR A 12 5.07 1.77 -8.74
CA TYR A 12 5.38 0.86 -9.83
C TYR A 12 4.68 1.30 -11.12
N PRO A 13 5.38 1.22 -12.27
CA PRO A 13 4.80 1.51 -13.57
C PRO A 13 3.78 0.43 -13.96
N VAL A 14 2.83 0.78 -14.84
CA VAL A 14 1.66 -0.04 -15.16
C VAL A 14 2.04 -1.43 -15.67
N GLU A 15 3.12 -1.51 -16.42
CA GLU A 15 3.63 -2.76 -17.01
C GLU A 15 4.06 -3.76 -15.93
N GLN A 16 4.62 -3.28 -14.82
CA GLN A 16 5.06 -4.10 -13.70
C GLN A 16 3.90 -4.52 -12.79
N LEU A 17 2.84 -3.72 -12.68
CA LEU A 17 1.69 -4.05 -11.81
C LEU A 17 1.04 -5.39 -12.17
N SER A 18 1.12 -5.80 -13.45
CA SER A 18 0.59 -7.09 -13.92
C SER A 18 1.29 -8.32 -13.34
N GLY A 19 2.55 -8.18 -12.89
CA GLY A 19 3.33 -9.23 -12.24
C GLY A 19 3.30 -9.18 -10.72
N ILE A 20 2.64 -8.17 -10.12
CA ILE A 20 2.49 -8.02 -8.67
C ILE A 20 1.11 -8.52 -8.26
N PHE A 21 1.05 -9.28 -7.16
CA PHE A 21 -0.21 -9.83 -6.66
C PHE A 21 -0.37 -9.60 -5.16
N ILE A 22 -1.58 -9.22 -4.76
CA ILE A 22 -1.99 -9.08 -3.37
C ILE A 22 -3.21 -9.97 -3.16
N ASN A 23 -3.08 -11.01 -2.33
CA ASN A 23 -4.06 -12.11 -2.25
C ASN A 23 -4.46 -12.64 -3.64
N GLY A 24 -3.48 -12.79 -4.54
CA GLY A 24 -3.71 -13.25 -5.91
C GLY A 24 -4.35 -12.23 -6.85
N ILE A 25 -4.55 -10.97 -6.43
CA ILE A 25 -5.15 -9.92 -7.26
C ILE A 25 -4.09 -8.87 -7.63
N SER A 26 -3.98 -8.54 -8.92
CA SER A 26 -3.10 -7.47 -9.38
C SER A 26 -3.64 -6.08 -9.00
N PRO A 27 -2.85 -5.23 -8.32
CA PRO A 27 -3.29 -3.92 -7.85
C PRO A 27 -3.44 -2.91 -8.99
N GLU A 28 -4.28 -1.89 -8.79
CA GLU A 28 -4.40 -0.78 -9.76
C GLU A 28 -3.30 0.27 -9.58
N SER A 29 -2.74 0.36 -8.37
CA SER A 29 -1.60 1.18 -8.03
C SER A 29 -0.95 0.63 -6.78
N MET A 30 0.38 0.62 -6.77
CA MET A 30 1.19 0.23 -5.62
C MET A 30 2.44 1.11 -5.57
N THR A 31 2.79 1.63 -4.39
CA THR A 31 4.06 2.33 -4.20
C THR A 31 5.20 1.33 -4.12
N HIS A 32 6.42 1.79 -4.40
CA HIS A 32 7.58 1.10 -3.86
C HIS A 32 7.54 1.11 -2.33
N ASP A 33 8.28 0.19 -1.73
CA ASP A 33 8.45 0.16 -0.29
C ASP A 33 9.13 1.43 0.21
N PHE A 34 8.74 1.87 1.40
CA PHE A 34 9.39 2.95 2.10
C PHE A 34 9.40 2.68 3.61
N GLU A 35 10.30 3.35 4.32
CA GLU A 35 10.44 3.16 5.77
C GLU A 35 9.20 3.71 6.51
N ALA A 36 8.71 2.95 7.48
CA ALA A 36 7.54 3.30 8.30
C ALA A 36 7.67 4.69 8.95
N LYS A 37 8.87 5.08 9.40
CA LYS A 37 9.16 6.40 9.98
C LYS A 37 8.81 7.60 9.08
N ARG A 38 8.66 7.37 7.77
CA ARG A 38 8.26 8.41 6.80
C ARG A 38 6.75 8.67 6.84
N VAL A 39 5.94 7.80 7.45
CA VAL A 39 4.50 7.97 7.64
C VAL A 39 4.24 9.05 8.70
N GLN A 40 3.90 10.25 8.26
CA GLN A 40 3.59 11.38 9.16
C GLN A 40 2.11 11.44 9.58
N HIS A 41 1.24 10.64 8.95
CA HIS A 41 -0.19 10.68 9.23
C HIS A 41 -0.50 10.04 10.60
N LYS A 42 -0.95 10.86 11.57
CA LYS A 42 -1.13 10.46 12.98
C LYS A 42 -1.91 9.15 13.17
N GLN A 43 -3.01 8.96 12.45
CA GLN A 43 -3.85 7.76 12.56
C GLN A 43 -3.11 6.50 12.11
N PHE A 44 -2.29 6.59 11.05
CA PHE A 44 -1.52 5.45 10.57
C PHE A 44 -0.35 5.17 11.49
N LYS A 45 0.32 6.21 11.96
CA LYS A 45 1.47 6.09 12.86
C LYS A 45 1.14 5.34 14.15
N GLN A 46 -0.07 5.51 14.70
CA GLN A 46 -0.52 4.78 15.89
C GLN A 46 -0.75 3.28 15.65
N MET A 47 -0.95 2.88 14.40
CA MET A 47 -1.29 1.51 14.02
C MET A 47 -0.07 0.73 13.48
N ILE A 48 1.03 1.42 13.17
CA ILE A 48 2.31 0.82 12.77
C ILE A 48 2.95 0.19 14.00
N ARG A 49 3.33 -1.08 13.89
CA ARG A 49 3.91 -1.84 15.02
C ARG A 49 5.40 -1.56 15.22
N ASP A 50 6.15 -1.32 14.14
CA ASP A 50 7.61 -1.14 14.15
C ASP A 50 8.02 0.13 13.38
N ASP A 51 7.71 1.30 13.95
CA ASP A 51 7.96 2.62 13.32
C ASP A 51 9.45 2.87 12.97
N GLY A 52 10.38 2.25 13.72
CA GLY A 52 11.83 2.45 13.54
C GLY A 52 12.46 1.68 12.39
N ASN A 53 12.00 0.45 12.11
CA ASN A 53 12.66 -0.49 11.18
C ASN A 53 11.69 -1.20 10.22
N GLY A 54 10.38 -0.94 10.30
CA GLY A 54 9.40 -1.56 9.40
C GLY A 54 9.41 -0.98 8.00
N LEU A 55 9.21 -1.84 7.00
CA LEU A 55 8.89 -1.43 5.63
C LEU A 55 7.37 -1.39 5.46
N VAL A 56 6.89 -0.32 4.81
CA VAL A 56 5.50 -0.14 4.45
C VAL A 56 5.38 0.15 2.96
N PHE A 57 4.19 -0.11 2.42
CA PHE A 57 3.83 0.26 1.07
C PHE A 57 2.36 0.63 1.01
N CYS A 58 1.99 1.38 -0.02
CA CYS A 58 0.63 1.82 -0.25
C CYS A 58 0.06 1.10 -1.45
N VAL A 59 -1.19 0.66 -1.36
CA VAL A 59 -1.92 0.07 -2.48
C VAL A 59 -3.28 0.72 -2.60
N ALA A 60 -3.77 0.87 -3.82
CA ALA A 60 -5.00 1.61 -4.02
C ALA A 60 -5.90 1.02 -5.09
N THR A 61 -7.20 1.19 -4.88
CA THR A 61 -8.22 0.80 -5.85
C THR A 61 -9.28 1.88 -6.02
N LEU A 62 -9.92 1.91 -7.18
CA LEU A 62 -11.03 2.80 -7.50
C LEU A 62 -12.19 2.60 -6.52
N ALA A 63 -12.66 3.68 -5.92
CA ALA A 63 -13.78 3.63 -4.97
C ALA A 63 -15.10 3.19 -5.63
N LYS A 64 -15.29 3.51 -6.91
CA LYS A 64 -16.49 3.14 -7.68
C LYS A 64 -16.57 1.63 -7.96
N ARG A 65 -15.43 0.97 -8.16
CA ARG A 65 -15.34 -0.46 -8.48
C ARG A 65 -14.09 -1.05 -7.81
N PRO A 66 -14.12 -1.23 -6.49
CA PRO A 66 -12.94 -1.66 -5.76
C PRO A 66 -12.62 -3.12 -6.09
N LYS A 67 -11.36 -3.39 -6.45
CA LYS A 67 -10.85 -4.76 -6.66
C LYS A 67 -10.70 -5.53 -5.34
N TYR A 68 -10.49 -4.81 -4.24
CA TYR A 68 -10.30 -5.38 -2.91
C TYR A 68 -10.86 -4.46 -1.83
N ARG A 69 -11.17 -5.05 -0.68
CA ARG A 69 -11.75 -4.39 0.50
C ARG A 69 -11.06 -4.87 1.77
N PHE A 70 -9.84 -4.38 1.99
CA PHE A 70 -9.07 -4.76 3.17
C PHE A 70 -9.60 -4.07 4.43
N ARG A 71 -9.55 -4.79 5.56
CA ARG A 71 -9.87 -4.25 6.88
C ARG A 71 -8.57 -3.97 7.63
N VAL A 72 -8.59 -2.96 8.51
CA VAL A 72 -7.46 -2.69 9.40
C VAL A 72 -7.19 -3.94 10.26
N GLY A 73 -5.92 -4.34 10.35
CA GLY A 73 -5.47 -5.57 11.02
C GLY A 73 -5.56 -6.83 10.16
N GLN A 74 -6.10 -6.77 8.94
CA GLN A 74 -6.13 -7.91 8.03
C GLN A 74 -4.73 -8.20 7.46
N GLU A 75 -4.32 -9.45 7.57
CA GLU A 75 -3.12 -9.96 6.90
C GLU A 75 -3.41 -10.30 5.43
N ILE A 76 -2.42 -10.07 4.58
CA ILE A 76 -2.46 -10.29 3.14
C ILE A 76 -1.16 -10.96 2.68
N ASP A 77 -1.27 -11.76 1.62
CA ASP A 77 -0.13 -12.32 0.91
C ASP A 77 0.27 -11.37 -0.22
N VAL A 78 1.56 -11.14 -0.37
CA VAL A 78 2.18 -10.20 -1.30
C VAL A 78 3.20 -10.94 -2.13
N VAL A 79 3.01 -10.92 -3.44
CA VAL A 79 3.96 -11.43 -4.42
C VAL A 79 4.42 -10.25 -5.26
N ASN A 80 5.68 -9.86 -5.13
CA ASN A 80 6.25 -8.73 -5.88
C ASN A 80 7.64 -9.09 -6.41
N PRO A 81 7.75 -9.60 -7.65
CA PRO A 81 9.04 -10.03 -8.21
C PRO A 81 9.99 -8.86 -8.52
N TYR A 82 9.52 -7.62 -8.44
CA TYR A 82 10.32 -6.42 -8.68
C TYR A 82 10.85 -5.79 -7.38
N ASN A 83 10.50 -6.36 -6.23
CA ASN A 83 11.00 -5.91 -4.94
C ASN A 83 12.25 -6.69 -4.55
N PHE A 84 13.42 -6.13 -4.80
CA PHE A 84 14.70 -6.75 -4.44
C PHE A 84 14.95 -6.82 -2.93
N ASN A 85 14.15 -6.11 -2.12
CA ASN A 85 14.22 -6.20 -0.66
C ASN A 85 13.37 -7.36 -0.09
N CYS A 86 12.47 -7.94 -0.90
CA CYS A 86 11.62 -9.07 -0.51
C CYS A 86 11.76 -10.19 -1.55
N ILE A 87 12.76 -11.05 -1.37
CA ILE A 87 12.96 -12.25 -2.21
C ILE A 87 12.01 -13.35 -1.70
N GLY A 88 10.73 -13.33 -2.10
CA GLY A 88 9.75 -14.40 -1.80
C GLY A 88 8.29 -13.94 -1.65
N ASP A 89 7.40 -14.87 -1.32
CA ASP A 89 6.03 -14.59 -0.87
C ASP A 89 6.10 -13.90 0.50
N ALA A 90 5.79 -12.60 0.54
CA ALA A 90 5.84 -11.80 1.75
C ALA A 90 4.43 -11.62 2.33
N ARG A 91 4.30 -11.55 3.65
CA ARG A 91 3.03 -11.23 4.31
C ARG A 91 3.04 -9.78 4.78
N ALA A 92 1.90 -9.12 4.70
CA ALA A 92 1.74 -7.77 5.19
C ALA A 92 0.41 -7.61 5.93
N VAL A 93 0.31 -6.61 6.79
CA VAL A 93 -0.91 -6.24 7.51
C VAL A 93 -1.42 -4.88 7.05
N CYS A 94 -2.73 -4.76 6.86
CA CYS A 94 -3.36 -3.47 6.60
C CYS A 94 -3.38 -2.62 7.87
N VAL A 95 -2.59 -1.55 7.87
CA VAL A 95 -2.45 -0.61 8.99
C VAL A 95 -3.55 0.44 8.99
N GLY A 96 -4.05 0.78 7.81
CA GLY A 96 -5.02 1.85 7.68
C GLY A 96 -5.55 2.01 6.27
N THR A 97 -6.65 2.75 6.15
CA THR A 97 -7.28 3.07 4.88
C THR A 97 -7.56 4.58 4.83
N THR A 98 -7.46 5.20 3.67
CA THR A 98 -7.94 6.57 3.48
C THR A 98 -8.46 6.78 2.06
N PRO A 99 -9.57 7.53 1.88
CA PRO A 99 -10.00 7.95 0.57
C PRO A 99 -9.07 9.06 0.04
N TYR A 100 -8.83 9.06 -1.27
CA TYR A 100 -8.13 10.15 -1.92
C TYR A 100 -8.60 10.38 -3.36
N TYR A 101 -8.19 11.50 -3.96
CA TYR A 101 -8.61 11.91 -5.29
C TYR A 101 -7.41 12.13 -6.20
N ILE A 102 -7.46 11.55 -7.40
CA ILE A 102 -6.51 11.85 -8.49
C ILE A 102 -7.35 12.20 -9.72
N LYS A 103 -7.13 13.39 -10.30
CA LYS A 103 -7.76 13.82 -11.56
C LYS A 103 -9.29 13.59 -11.58
N GLY A 104 -9.97 13.91 -10.48
CA GLY A 104 -11.43 13.75 -10.35
C GLY A 104 -11.91 12.32 -10.05
N MET A 105 -11.03 11.32 -10.06
CA MET A 105 -11.35 9.95 -9.68
C MET A 105 -11.09 9.73 -8.19
N ARG A 106 -12.03 9.08 -7.51
CA ARG A 106 -11.92 8.72 -6.10
C ARG A 106 -11.32 7.32 -5.95
N PHE A 107 -10.30 7.22 -5.10
CA PHE A 107 -9.60 5.99 -4.77
C PHE A 107 -9.72 5.69 -3.27
N ILE A 108 -9.53 4.42 -2.94
CA ILE A 108 -9.36 3.92 -1.58
C ILE A 108 -7.90 3.46 -1.51
N GLY A 109 -7.11 4.18 -0.72
CA GLY A 109 -5.73 3.82 -0.42
C GLY A 109 -5.66 3.01 0.86
N TYR A 110 -4.81 2.00 0.85
CA TYR A 110 -4.51 1.15 2.00
C TYR A 110 -3.02 1.22 2.28
N LEU A 111 -2.66 1.51 3.53
CA LEU A 111 -1.29 1.40 4.01
C LEU A 111 -1.07 -0.02 4.52
N MET A 112 -0.03 -0.66 4.01
CA MET A 112 0.37 -2.01 4.36
C MET A 112 1.74 -1.98 5.03
N GLN A 113 1.93 -2.79 6.07
CA GLN A 113 3.22 -3.00 6.72
C GLN A 113 3.61 -4.45 6.57
N TYR A 114 4.82 -4.74 6.08
CA TYR A 114 5.32 -6.12 6.06
C TYR A 114 5.45 -6.67 7.49
N ILE A 115 5.18 -7.96 7.65
CA ILE A 115 5.32 -8.72 8.91
C ILE A 115 6.59 -9.56 8.85
#